data_AF-A0A521FG73-F1
#
_entry.id   AF-A0A521FG73-F1
#
_cell.length_a   1.000
_cell.length_b   1.000
_cell.length_c   1.000
_cell.angle_alpha   90.00
_cell.angle_beta   90.00
_cell.angle_gamma   90.00
#
_symmetry.space_group_name_H-M   'P 1'
#
loop_
_entity.id
_entity.type
_entity.pdbx_description
1 polymer ?
#
loop_
_entity_poly.entity_id
_entity_poly.type
_entity_poly.pdbx_seq_one_letter_code
_entity_poly.pdbx_strand_id
1 'polypeptide(L)' 'MAGLIPQLVPSHELIITMDESRMVSIGKLRMEQVLIKIVCNAAKYSPGAKQILLDARFMENGDLLFSVTDQRIGISE' A
#
# COMPACT_ATOMS: atom_id res chain seq x y z
N MET A 1 -13.64 4.71 6.16
CA MET A 1 -12.17 4.82 6.19
C MET A 1 -11.51 4.40 4.87
N ALA A 2 -12.06 3.44 4.11
CA ALA A 2 -11.53 3.04 2.79
C ALA A 2 -11.45 4.19 1.74
N GLY A 3 -12.15 5.31 1.95
CA GLY A 3 -12.18 6.46 1.02
C GLY A 3 -11.07 7.50 1.19
N LEU A 4 -10.20 7.41 2.21
CA LEU A 4 -9.17 8.43 2.45
C LEU A 4 -7.89 8.18 1.63
N ILE A 5 -7.47 6.93 1.45
CA ILE A 5 -6.20 6.61 0.80
C ILE A 5 -6.17 7.04 -0.69
N PRO A 6 -7.23 6.85 -1.49
CA PRO A 6 -7.24 7.31 -2.89
C PRO A 6 -7.11 8.84 -3.02
N GLN A 7 -7.52 9.61 -2.02
CA GLN A 7 -7.41 11.08 -2.03
C GLN A 7 -5.99 11.58 -1.71
N LEU A 8 -5.13 10.73 -1.15
CA LEU A 8 -3.76 11.10 -0.76
C LEU A 8 -2.80 11.21 -1.94
N VAL A 9 -3.12 10.56 -3.05
CA VAL A 9 -2.24 10.45 -4.23
C VAL A 9 -3.03 10.76 -5.52
N PRO A 10 -3.60 11.97 -5.67
CA PRO A 10 -4.54 12.29 -6.75
C PRO A 10 -3.93 12.20 -8.17
N SER A 11 -2.61 12.20 -8.29
CA SER A 11 -1.88 12.01 -9.54
C SER A 11 -1.70 10.54 -9.95
N HIS A 12 -2.07 9.59 -9.08
CA HIS A 12 -1.86 8.16 -9.26
C HIS A 12 -3.18 7.41 -9.03
N GLU A 13 -3.41 6.38 -9.84
CA GLU A 13 -4.45 5.39 -9.57
C GLU A 13 -3.94 4.39 -8.53
N LEU A 14 -4.63 4.28 -7.41
CA LEU A 14 -4.33 3.29 -6.38
C LEU A 14 -5.14 2.02 -6.64
N ILE A 15 -4.46 0.93 -6.98
CA ILE A 15 -5.08 -0.38 -7.20
C ILE A 15 -4.83 -1.23 -5.96
N ILE A 16 -5.89 -1.77 -5.37
CA ILE A 16 -5.82 -2.57 -4.14
C ILE A 16 -6.29 -3.98 -4.44
N THR A 17 -5.40 -4.96 -4.23
CA THR A 17 -5.71 -6.38 -4.35
C THR A 17 -5.58 -7.07 -3.00
N MET A 18 -6.54 -7.93 -2.67
CA MET A 18 -6.49 -8.73 -1.46
C MET A 18 -6.96 -10.14 -1.78
N ASP A 19 -6.08 -11.11 -1.58
CA ASP A 19 -6.33 -12.51 -1.98
C ASP A 19 -7.36 -13.20 -1.09
N GLU A 20 -7.44 -12.78 0.18
CA GLU A 20 -8.36 -13.37 1.15
C GLU A 20 -8.73 -12.35 2.24
N SER A 21 -9.99 -12.38 2.69
CA SER A 21 -10.45 -11.58 3.82
C SER A 21 -10.38 -12.38 5.11
N ARG A 22 -9.45 -12.03 6.01
CA ARG A 22 -9.37 -12.59 7.38
C ARG A 22 -9.17 -11.49 8.41
N MET A 23 -9.62 -11.77 9.63
CA MET A 23 -9.40 -10.88 10.76
C MET A 23 -7.94 -10.95 11.21
N VAL A 24 -7.35 -9.78 11.47
CA VAL A 24 -6.00 -9.66 12.02
C VAL A 24 -6.02 -8.88 13.33
N SER A 25 -5.16 -9.28 14.28
CA SER A 25 -4.92 -8.51 15.49
C SER A 25 -3.87 -7.46 15.21
N ILE A 26 -4.28 -6.20 15.11
CA ILE A 26 -3.38 -5.10 14.75
C ILE A 26 -3.80 -3.78 15.38
N GLY A 27 -2.82 -2.93 15.66
CA GLY A 27 -3.07 -1.54 16.05
C GLY A 27 -3.59 -0.73 14.85
N LYS A 28 -4.92 -0.70 14.65
CA LYS A 28 -5.58 -0.08 13.49
C LYS A 28 -5.02 1.29 13.11
N LEU A 29 -4.96 2.22 14.07
CA LEU A 29 -4.46 3.59 13.84
C LEU A 29 -2.98 3.61 13.41
N ARG A 30 -2.16 2.76 14.03
CA ARG A 30 -0.73 2.66 13.72
C ARG A 30 -0.52 2.07 12.33
N MET A 31 -1.28 1.03 11.97
CA MET A 31 -1.18 0.43 10.65
C MET A 31 -1.64 1.39 9.56
N GLU A 32 -2.72 2.13 9.80
CA GLU A 32 -3.18 3.17 8.89
C GLU A 32 -2.09 4.20 8.59
N GLN A 33 -1.42 4.71 9.63
CA GLN A 33 -0.29 5.64 9.47
C GLN A 33 0.85 5.04 8.66
N VAL A 34 1.18 3.76 8.89
CA VAL A 34 2.24 3.07 8.14
C VAL A 34 1.87 2.94 6.66
N LEU A 35 0.64 2.49 6.35
CA LEU A 35 0.16 2.37 4.97
C LEU A 35 0.18 3.72 4.24
N ILE A 36 -0.34 4.76 4.90
CA ILE A 36 -0.32 6.14 4.36
C ILE A 36 1.11 6.56 4.04
N LYS A 37 2.06 6.36 4.97
CA LYS A 37 3.45 6.75 4.75
C LYS A 37 4.07 6.05 3.54
N ILE A 38 3.85 4.75 3.41
CA ILE A 38 4.45 3.95 2.34
C ILE A 38 3.83 4.34 0.99
N VAL A 39 2.49 4.45 0.90
CA VAL A 39 1.79 4.84 -0.34
C VAL A 39 2.16 6.26 -0.76
N CYS A 40 2.23 7.21 0.18
CA CYS A 40 2.65 8.57 -0.13
C CYS A 40 4.11 8.63 -0.60
N ASN A 41 5.01 7.82 -0.03
CA ASN A 41 6.38 7.72 -0.51
C ASN A 41 6.42 7.14 -1.93
N ALA A 42 5.72 6.05 -2.19
CA ALA A 42 5.60 5.46 -3.52
C ALA A 42 5.17 6.51 -4.56
N ALA A 43 4.12 7.31 -4.28
CA ALA A 43 3.68 8.38 -5.16
C ALA A 43 4.71 9.51 -5.34
N LYS A 44 5.26 10.00 -4.22
CA LYS A 44 6.24 11.10 -4.19
C LYS A 44 7.48 10.77 -5.02
N TYR A 45 7.96 9.53 -4.91
CA TYR A 45 9.18 9.09 -5.57
C TYR A 45 8.94 8.46 -6.93
N SER A 46 7.69 8.32 -7.37
CA SER A 46 7.34 7.88 -8.74
C SER A 46 6.57 8.92 -9.56
N PRO A 47 7.06 10.18 -9.69
CA PRO A 47 6.34 11.18 -10.46
C PRO A 47 6.23 10.77 -11.94
N GLY A 48 5.04 10.95 -12.52
CA GLY A 48 4.73 10.55 -13.90
C GLY A 48 4.31 9.08 -14.07
N ALA A 49 4.47 8.23 -13.05
CA ALA A 49 3.85 6.92 -13.02
C ALA A 49 2.34 7.05 -12.91
N LYS A 50 1.59 6.12 -13.50
CA LYS A 50 0.12 6.16 -13.48
C LYS A 50 -0.47 5.42 -12.29
N GLN A 51 0.22 4.40 -11.79
CA GLN A 51 -0.36 3.43 -10.86
C GLN A 51 0.56 3.14 -9.68
N ILE A 52 -0.07 2.91 -8.52
CA ILE A 52 0.53 2.34 -7.33
C ILE A 52 -0.29 1.10 -6.98
N LEU A 53 0.38 -0.04 -6.84
CA LEU A 53 -0.27 -1.30 -6.49
C LEU A 53 -0.08 -1.56 -4.99
N LEU A 54 -1.18 -1.85 -4.30
CA LEU A 54 -1.19 -2.31 -2.92
C LEU A 54 -1.76 -3.73 -2.88
N ASP A 55 -0.90 -4.70 -2.61
CA ASP A 55 -1.29 -6.11 -2.52
C ASP A 55 -1.18 -6.58 -1.07
N ALA A 56 -2.18 -7.35 -0.63
CA ALA A 56 -2.21 -7.96 0.68
C ALA A 56 -2.52 -9.46 0.56
N ARG A 57 -1.63 -10.31 1.08
CA ARG A 57 -1.83 -11.76 1.08
C ARG A 57 -1.38 -12.40 2.39
N PHE A 58 -2.11 -13.42 2.83
CA PHE A 58 -1.67 -14.25 3.94
C PHE A 58 -0.59 -15.22 3.45
N MET A 59 0.48 -15.31 4.22
CA MET A 59 1.53 -16.30 4.05
C MET A 59 1.13 -17.62 4.72
N GLU A 60 1.79 -18.72 4.33
CA GLU A 60 1.52 -20.05 4.87
C GLU A 60 1.70 -20.14 6.40
N ASN A 61 2.57 -19.30 6.96
CA ASN A 61 2.80 -19.21 8.41
C ASN A 61 1.73 -18.39 9.16
N GLY A 62 0.72 -17.87 8.46
CA GLY A 62 -0.35 -17.06 9.03
C GLY A 62 -0.05 -15.55 9.10
N ASP A 63 1.14 -15.11 8.70
CA ASP A 63 1.48 -13.69 8.64
C ASP A 63 0.77 -13.00 7.49
N LEU A 64 0.45 -11.72 7.66
CA LEU A 64 -0.08 -10.88 6.59
C LEU A 64 1.06 -10.10 5.93
N LEU A 65 1.33 -10.40 4.67
CA LEU A 65 2.29 -9.68 3.85
C LEU A 65 1.58 -8.57 3.06
N PHE A 66 2.04 -7.34 3.25
CA PHE A 66 1.66 -6.19 2.44
C PHE A 66 2.78 -5.83 1.48
N SER A 67 2.45 -5.54 0.22
CA SER A 67 3.38 -5.05 -0.78
C SER A 67 2.85 -3.77 -1.38
N VAL A 68 3.70 -2.75 -1.45
CA VAL A 68 3.42 -1.51 -2.19
C VAL A 68 4.41 -1.43 -3.34
N THR A 69 3.90 -1.41 -4.57
CA THR A 69 4.70 -1.38 -5.78
C THR A 69 4.49 -0.05 -6.50
N ASP A 70 5.60 0.65 -6.79
CA ASP A 70 5.64 1.81 -7.68
C ASP A 70 6.42 1.50 -8.96
N GLN A 71 6.41 2.42 -9.92
CA GLN A 71 6.99 2.23 -11.27
C GLN A 71 8.27 3.06 -11.50
N ARG A 72 9.17 3.15 -10.52
CA ARG A 72 10.46 3.86 -10.69
C ARG A 72 11.70 3.04 -10.32
N ILE A 73 12.87 3.69 -10.42
CA ILE A 73 14.22 3.13 -10.21
C ILE A 73 14.45 2.45 -8.85
N GLY A 74 13.46 2.50 -7.94
CA GLY A 74 13.56 1.95 -6.59
C GLY A 74 14.49 2.76 -5.69
N ILE A 75 14.83 2.16 -4.55
CA ILE A 75 15.82 2.68 -3.60
C ILE A 75 17.03 1.75 -3.67
N SER A 76 18.22 2.30 -3.87
CA SER A 76 19.46 1.52 -3.74
C SER A 76 19.73 1.23 -2.27
N GLU A 77 20.25 0.04 -1.99
CA GLU A 77 20.68 -0.40 -0.65
C GLU A 77 21.76 0.50 -0.02
#